data_AF-A0A1Y1MC00-F1
#
_entry.id   AF-A0A1Y1MC00-F1
#
_cell.length_a   1.000
_cell.length_b   1.000
_cell.length_c   1.000
_cell.angle_alpha   90.00
_cell.angle_beta   90.00
_cell.angle_gamma   90.00
#
_symmetry.space_group_name_H-M   'P 1'
#
loop_
_entity.id
_entity.type
_entity.pdbx_description
1 polymer ?
#
loop_
_entity_poly.entity_id
_entity_poly.type
_entity_poly.pdbx_seq_one_letter_code
_entity_poly.pdbx_strand_id
1 'polypeptide(L)'
;EDKTRGRDYSPARRDSDEEGTGDDFSRARSRTPEKEQEKEAPPAELKDFERVRLGRNEFAQVCFTPGFESAITGCYIRIALGPHPETGVEQYRMAVIKGFTTSRPYALTGPQGPFVTDQYVKAAHGKAVKEFPFIAASSGKFTDNELNRYQVTCTNENVKLPTKAYLADKIDEINNLINHKWTSEEIKARLAKRNELKRRFDPAERERVGKLL
;
A
#
# COMPACT_ATOMS: atom_id res chain seq x y z
N GLU A 1 70.45 -59.70 44.45
CA GLU A 1 70.96 -58.71 45.42
C GLU A 1 69.81 -57.82 45.89
N ASP A 2 69.77 -57.55 47.18
CA ASP A 2 68.79 -56.77 47.93
C ASP A 2 69.49 -55.53 48.51
N LYS A 3 68.71 -54.51 48.91
CA LYS A 3 69.04 -53.29 49.72
C LYS A 3 69.29 -51.99 48.92
N THR A 4 68.85 -50.78 49.31
CA THR A 4 68.07 -50.20 50.43
C THR A 4 67.98 -48.67 50.25
N ARG A 5 66.91 -48.04 50.79
CA ARG A 5 66.85 -46.70 51.49
C ARG A 5 67.15 -45.44 50.64
N GLY A 6 66.58 -44.25 50.84
CA GLY A 6 65.86 -43.65 51.96
C GLY A 6 65.20 -42.31 51.54
N ARG A 7 64.69 -41.58 52.52
CA ARG A 7 63.57 -40.62 52.49
C ARG A 7 64.05 -39.28 53.06
N ASP A 8 63.74 -38.14 52.42
CA ASP A 8 63.81 -36.79 53.03
C ASP A 8 62.81 -35.86 52.29
N TYR A 9 61.65 -35.51 52.86
CA TYR A 9 61.33 -34.39 53.77
C TYR A 9 61.33 -32.99 53.10
N SER A 10 60.12 -32.42 52.99
CA SER A 10 59.77 -31.07 52.50
C SER A 10 60.11 -29.94 53.49
N PRO A 11 60.23 -28.69 53.03
CA PRO A 11 59.23 -27.66 53.42
C PRO A 11 59.07 -26.58 52.30
N ALA A 12 58.12 -25.64 52.25
CA ALA A 12 56.82 -25.34 52.84
C ALA A 12 56.42 -23.95 52.28
N ARG A 13 55.13 -23.58 52.42
CA ARG A 13 54.55 -22.20 52.44
C ARG A 13 54.10 -21.63 51.08
N ARG A 14 52.76 -21.46 50.91
CA ARG A 14 51.95 -20.21 51.05
C ARG A 14 52.25 -19.24 49.89
N ASP A 15 51.31 -18.66 49.15
CA ASP A 15 50.00 -18.10 49.52
C ASP A 15 49.27 -17.72 48.20
N SER A 16 47.94 -17.83 48.21
CA SER A 16 46.93 -16.91 47.63
C SER A 16 46.81 -16.57 46.12
N ASP A 17 45.52 -16.37 45.80
CA ASP A 17 44.90 -15.53 44.75
C ASP A 17 44.51 -16.13 43.38
N GLU A 18 43.23 -16.52 43.33
CA GLU A 18 42.13 -15.88 42.57
C GLU A 18 42.20 -15.74 41.02
N GLU A 19 40.99 -15.84 40.43
CA GLU A 19 40.54 -15.41 39.09
C GLU A 19 40.63 -16.40 37.90
N GLY A 20 39.50 -16.52 37.16
CA GLY A 20 39.57 -16.68 35.69
C GLY A 20 38.78 -17.81 35.03
N THR A 21 37.45 -17.81 35.14
CA THR A 21 36.48 -17.99 34.02
C THR A 21 36.81 -18.96 32.86
N GLY A 22 36.24 -20.17 32.92
CA GLY A 22 36.07 -21.06 31.77
C GLY A 22 34.63 -21.01 31.27
N ASP A 23 34.39 -20.20 30.22
CA ASP A 23 33.12 -19.98 29.52
C ASP A 23 32.61 -21.31 28.92
N ASP A 24 31.63 -21.96 29.58
CA ASP A 24 30.94 -23.14 29.05
C ASP A 24 29.74 -22.72 28.18
N PHE A 25 29.77 -23.23 26.97
CA PHE A 25 28.94 -22.85 25.84
C PHE A 25 27.50 -23.32 26.02
N SER A 26 26.61 -22.43 26.43
CA SER A 26 25.15 -22.66 26.35
C SER A 26 24.39 -21.38 26.00
N ARG A 27 24.78 -20.72 24.90
CA ARG A 27 23.92 -19.72 24.26
C ARG A 27 22.74 -20.44 23.60
N ALA A 28 21.69 -20.65 24.39
CA ALA A 28 20.35 -20.88 23.88
C ALA A 28 20.06 -19.80 22.82
N ARG A 29 20.05 -20.21 21.55
CA ARG A 29 19.63 -19.36 20.45
C ARG A 29 18.18 -19.01 20.71
N SER A 30 17.93 -17.80 21.21
CA SER A 30 16.63 -17.17 21.23
C SER A 30 16.02 -17.28 19.85
N ARG A 31 15.10 -18.23 19.66
CA ARG A 31 14.19 -18.24 18.51
C ARG A 31 13.29 -17.04 18.70
N THR A 32 13.60 -15.94 18.01
CA THR A 32 12.69 -14.81 17.86
C THR A 32 11.38 -15.34 17.28
N PRO A 33 10.23 -15.24 17.96
CA PRO A 33 8.94 -15.72 17.45
C PRO A 33 8.26 -14.68 16.54
N GLU A 34 9.02 -13.82 15.86
CA GLU A 34 8.45 -12.77 15.01
C GLU A 34 7.96 -13.29 13.64
N LYS A 35 8.37 -14.49 13.22
CA LYS A 35 8.11 -14.98 11.86
C LYS A 35 6.95 -15.96 11.72
N GLU A 36 6.37 -16.43 12.82
CA GLU A 36 5.23 -17.36 12.80
C GLU A 36 3.87 -16.64 12.87
N GLN A 37 3.81 -15.44 13.47
CA GLN A 37 2.55 -14.69 13.59
C GLN A 37 2.05 -14.07 12.28
N GLU A 38 2.92 -13.81 11.30
CA GLU A 38 2.48 -13.31 9.98
C GLU A 38 1.71 -14.36 9.16
N LYS A 39 1.82 -15.66 9.50
CA LYS A 39 1.18 -16.75 8.74
C LYS A 39 -0.24 -17.09 9.20
N GLU A 40 -0.69 -16.60 10.36
CA GLU A 40 -2.00 -16.95 10.92
C GLU A 40 -3.08 -15.89 10.69
N ALA A 41 -2.75 -14.73 10.13
CA ALA A 41 -3.76 -13.75 9.79
C ALA A 41 -4.66 -14.31 8.66
N PRO A 42 -6.00 -14.34 8.83
CA PRO A 42 -6.88 -14.89 7.81
C PRO A 42 -6.71 -14.12 6.50
N PRO A 43 -6.73 -14.81 5.34
CA PRO A 43 -6.70 -14.15 4.05
C PRO A 43 -7.91 -13.23 3.94
N ALA A 44 -7.72 -12.06 3.32
CA ALA A 44 -8.79 -11.11 3.11
C ALA A 44 -9.90 -11.72 2.22
N GLU A 45 -11.15 -11.54 2.61
CA GLU A 45 -12.31 -11.97 1.84
C GLU A 45 -12.76 -10.87 0.87
N LEU A 46 -13.62 -11.23 -0.10
CA LEU A 46 -14.21 -10.27 -1.04
C LEU A 46 -14.82 -9.05 -0.32
N LYS A 47 -15.51 -9.29 0.79
CA LYS A 47 -16.12 -8.23 1.61
C LYS A 47 -15.10 -7.24 2.16
N ASP A 48 -13.91 -7.70 2.54
CA ASP A 48 -12.86 -6.82 3.06
C ASP A 48 -12.31 -5.93 1.93
N PHE A 49 -12.11 -6.48 0.74
CA PHE A 49 -11.70 -5.72 -0.44
C PHE A 49 -12.77 -4.71 -0.91
N GLU A 50 -14.06 -5.05 -0.76
CA GLU A 50 -15.15 -4.12 -1.08
C GLU A 50 -15.14 -2.88 -0.17
N ARG A 51 -14.73 -3.01 1.10
CA ARG A 51 -14.69 -1.90 2.05
C ARG A 51 -13.57 -0.90 1.75
N VAL A 52 -12.46 -1.35 1.17
CA VAL A 52 -11.35 -0.51 0.70
C VAL A 52 -11.44 -0.16 -0.79
N ARG A 53 -12.59 -0.43 -1.41
CA ARG A 53 -12.81 -0.16 -2.83
C ARG A 53 -13.09 1.32 -3.07
N LEU A 54 -12.45 1.87 -4.07
CA LEU A 54 -12.70 3.23 -4.54
C LEU A 54 -13.22 3.20 -5.98
N GLY A 55 -14.36 3.86 -6.18
CA GLY A 55 -14.92 4.12 -7.48
C GLY A 55 -14.79 5.57 -7.88
N ARG A 56 -15.43 5.91 -9.00
CA ARG A 56 -15.40 7.26 -9.57
C ARG A 56 -15.90 8.35 -8.60
N ASN A 57 -16.96 8.05 -7.86
CA ASN A 57 -17.60 9.00 -6.96
C ASN A 57 -16.75 9.29 -5.73
N GLU A 58 -16.10 8.26 -5.20
CA GLU A 58 -15.22 8.36 -4.04
C GLU A 58 -13.99 9.20 -4.41
N PHE A 59 -13.36 8.94 -5.57
CA PHE A 59 -12.28 9.79 -6.07
C PHE A 59 -12.69 11.25 -6.22
N ALA A 60 -13.91 11.52 -6.70
CA ALA A 60 -14.42 12.88 -6.81
C ALA A 60 -14.51 13.63 -5.47
N GLN A 61 -14.77 12.90 -4.38
CA GLN A 61 -14.87 13.48 -3.05
C GLN A 61 -13.51 13.74 -2.42
N VAL A 62 -12.56 12.80 -2.57
CA VAL A 62 -11.29 12.82 -1.83
C VAL A 62 -10.08 13.34 -2.61
N CYS A 63 -10.13 13.46 -3.94
CA CYS A 63 -8.95 13.78 -4.76
C CYS A 63 -8.30 15.16 -4.52
N PHE A 64 -8.98 16.07 -3.83
CA PHE A 64 -8.42 17.38 -3.44
C PHE A 64 -8.19 17.49 -1.93
N THR A 65 -8.36 16.40 -1.19
CA THR A 65 -8.13 16.37 0.25
C THR A 65 -6.63 16.23 0.53
N PRO A 66 -6.05 17.01 1.45
CA PRO A 66 -4.69 16.80 1.92
C PRO A 66 -4.50 15.37 2.44
N GLY A 67 -3.35 14.75 2.16
CA GLY A 67 -3.09 13.36 2.56
C GLY A 67 -3.85 12.30 1.75
N PHE A 68 -4.56 12.71 0.68
CA PHE A 68 -5.26 11.78 -0.23
C PHE A 68 -4.34 10.68 -0.76
N GLU A 69 -3.17 11.04 -1.31
CA GLU A 69 -2.31 10.05 -1.96
C GLU A 69 -1.81 8.98 -0.98
N SER A 70 -1.44 9.37 0.24
CA SER A 70 -0.96 8.44 1.27
C SER A 70 -2.07 7.52 1.77
N ALA A 71 -3.25 8.07 2.07
CA ALA A 71 -4.37 7.31 2.61
C ALA A 71 -4.92 6.32 1.57
N ILE A 72 -4.97 6.72 0.31
CA ILE A 72 -5.57 5.93 -0.77
C ILE A 72 -4.57 4.93 -1.38
N THR A 73 -3.27 5.15 -1.26
CA THR A 73 -2.29 4.16 -1.71
C THR A 73 -2.42 2.86 -0.91
N GLY A 74 -2.50 1.73 -1.62
CA GLY A 74 -2.79 0.41 -1.03
C GLY A 74 -4.27 0.03 -1.03
N CYS A 75 -5.18 0.95 -1.37
CA CYS A 75 -6.59 0.63 -1.60
C CYS A 75 -6.80 -0.06 -2.95
N TYR A 76 -8.03 -0.51 -3.20
CA TYR A 76 -8.37 -1.28 -4.40
C TYR A 76 -9.36 -0.54 -5.30
N ILE A 77 -9.24 -0.78 -6.60
CA ILE A 77 -10.14 -0.21 -7.60
C ILE A 77 -10.60 -1.27 -8.59
N ARG A 78 -11.79 -1.06 -9.14
CA ARG A 78 -12.34 -1.85 -10.24
C ARG A 78 -12.15 -1.07 -11.54
N ILE A 79 -11.30 -1.55 -12.42
CA ILE A 79 -10.93 -0.86 -13.66
C ILE A 79 -11.73 -1.45 -14.82
N ALA A 80 -12.39 -0.59 -15.59
CA ALA A 80 -12.94 -0.96 -16.89
C ALA A 80 -11.81 -1.02 -17.93
N LEU A 81 -11.57 -2.20 -18.50
CA LEU A 81 -10.59 -2.40 -19.57
C LEU A 81 -11.17 -2.20 -20.98
N GLY A 82 -12.49 -2.04 -21.08
CA GLY A 82 -13.22 -1.96 -22.33
C GLY A 82 -13.78 -3.32 -22.78
N PRO A 83 -14.40 -3.37 -23.97
CA PRO A 83 -15.06 -4.57 -24.47
C PRO A 83 -14.05 -5.68 -24.77
N HIS A 84 -14.41 -6.92 -24.46
CA HIS A 84 -13.66 -8.11 -24.86
C HIS A 84 -13.58 -8.18 -26.39
N PRO A 85 -12.41 -8.46 -26.99
CA PRO A 85 -12.25 -8.48 -28.44
C PRO A 85 -13.19 -9.47 -29.13
N GLU A 86 -13.45 -10.62 -28.51
CA GLU A 86 -14.33 -11.66 -29.07
C GLU A 86 -15.81 -11.52 -28.70
N THR A 87 -16.15 -11.21 -27.44
CA THR A 87 -17.54 -11.22 -26.97
C THR A 87 -18.20 -9.85 -26.94
N GLY A 88 -17.42 -8.77 -27.09
CA GLY A 88 -17.90 -7.39 -26.98
C GLY A 88 -18.30 -6.96 -25.57
N VAL A 89 -18.29 -7.86 -24.59
CA VAL A 89 -18.70 -7.58 -23.20
C VAL A 89 -17.63 -6.78 -22.50
N GLU A 90 -18.02 -5.71 -21.81
CA GLU A 90 -17.09 -4.90 -21.00
C GLU A 90 -16.41 -5.75 -19.93
N GLN A 91 -15.08 -5.76 -19.97
CA GLN A 91 -14.27 -6.44 -18.98
C GLN A 91 -13.82 -5.51 -17.88
N TYR A 92 -13.87 -6.04 -16.67
CA TYR A 92 -13.45 -5.37 -15.46
C TYR A 92 -12.34 -6.16 -14.78
N ARG A 93 -11.40 -5.46 -14.16
CA ARG A 93 -10.35 -6.06 -13.32
C ARG A 93 -10.20 -5.34 -12.01
N MET A 94 -9.92 -6.12 -10.97
CA MET A 94 -9.49 -5.61 -9.68
C MET A 94 -8.00 -5.26 -9.75
N ALA A 95 -7.63 -4.12 -9.19
CA ALA A 95 -6.24 -3.67 -9.13
C ALA A 95 -5.99 -2.93 -7.81
N VAL A 96 -4.75 -3.00 -7.33
CA VAL A 96 -4.30 -2.24 -6.15
C VAL A 96 -3.72 -0.91 -6.59
N ILE A 97 -4.02 0.16 -5.86
CA ILE A 97 -3.44 1.48 -6.09
C ILE A 97 -2.02 1.49 -5.54
N LYS A 98 -1.03 1.76 -6.41
CA LYS A 98 0.37 1.94 -6.02
C LYS A 98 0.77 3.40 -5.86
N GLY A 99 -0.04 4.32 -6.36
CA GLY A 99 0.17 5.76 -6.24
C GLY A 99 -0.59 6.53 -7.31
N PHE A 100 -0.20 7.77 -7.52
CA PHE A 100 -0.83 8.69 -8.46
C PHE A 100 0.18 9.32 -9.41
N THR A 101 -0.31 9.85 -10.51
CA THR A 101 0.45 10.65 -11.47
C THR A 101 -0.43 11.77 -12.00
N THR A 102 0.17 12.76 -12.65
CA THR A 102 -0.56 13.83 -13.34
C THR A 102 -0.33 13.74 -14.84
N SER A 103 -1.39 13.93 -15.63
CA SER A 103 -1.35 13.89 -17.09
C SER A 103 -2.42 14.83 -17.66
N ARG A 104 -2.97 14.55 -18.85
CA ARG A 104 -3.92 15.44 -19.52
C ARG A 104 -5.17 15.69 -18.66
N PRO A 105 -5.55 16.95 -18.39
CA PRO A 105 -6.78 17.27 -17.66
C PRO A 105 -8.03 16.75 -18.37
N TYR A 106 -8.94 16.18 -17.59
CA TYR A 106 -10.24 15.67 -18.04
C TYR A 106 -11.35 16.05 -17.05
N ALA A 107 -12.58 16.12 -17.54
CA ALA A 107 -13.75 16.37 -16.72
C ALA A 107 -14.30 15.04 -16.18
N LEU A 108 -14.68 15.04 -14.91
CA LEU A 108 -15.34 13.94 -14.23
C LEU A 108 -16.62 14.47 -13.57
N THR A 109 -17.68 13.68 -13.63
CA THR A 109 -18.93 13.99 -12.91
C THR A 109 -18.89 13.30 -11.56
N GLY A 110 -18.84 14.09 -10.49
CA GLY A 110 -18.95 13.61 -9.12
C GLY A 110 -20.32 13.93 -8.50
N PRO A 111 -20.56 13.48 -7.26
CA PRO A 111 -21.78 13.78 -6.52
C PRO A 111 -22.02 15.28 -6.30
N GLN A 112 -20.94 16.07 -6.25
CA GLN A 112 -20.97 17.54 -6.07
C GLN A 112 -20.96 18.30 -7.41
N GLY A 113 -21.22 17.62 -8.52
CA GLY A 113 -21.22 18.17 -9.88
C GLY A 113 -19.95 17.89 -10.68
N PRO A 114 -19.82 18.48 -11.88
CA PRO A 114 -18.65 18.31 -12.71
C PRO A 114 -17.44 19.01 -12.10
N PHE A 115 -16.31 18.31 -12.13
CA PHE A 115 -15.01 18.86 -11.79
C PHE A 115 -13.96 18.39 -12.79
N VAL A 116 -12.88 19.15 -12.90
CA VAL A 116 -11.76 18.82 -13.77
C VAL A 116 -10.63 18.32 -12.89
N THR A 117 -9.99 17.24 -13.31
CA THR A 117 -8.77 16.72 -12.68
C THR A 117 -7.76 16.31 -13.75
N ASP A 118 -6.50 16.48 -13.43
CA ASP A 118 -5.35 16.00 -14.19
C ASP A 118 -4.71 14.76 -13.54
N GLN A 119 -5.29 14.28 -12.43
CA GLN A 119 -4.76 13.14 -11.67
C GLN A 119 -5.19 11.80 -12.28
N TYR A 120 -4.27 10.86 -12.29
CA TYR A 120 -4.42 9.49 -12.77
C TYR A 120 -3.95 8.55 -11.68
N VAL A 121 -4.59 7.39 -11.57
CA VAL A 121 -4.23 6.35 -10.62
C VAL A 121 -3.23 5.39 -11.25
N LYS A 122 -2.13 5.12 -10.55
CA LYS A 122 -1.20 4.03 -10.90
C LYS A 122 -1.74 2.75 -10.28
N ALA A 123 -2.40 1.94 -11.10
CA ALA A 123 -3.03 0.72 -10.64
C ALA A 123 -2.22 -0.51 -11.06
N ALA A 124 -2.07 -1.44 -10.13
CA ALA A 124 -1.32 -2.66 -10.33
C ALA A 124 -2.22 -3.89 -10.27
N HIS A 125 -2.06 -4.77 -11.26
CA HIS A 125 -2.65 -6.10 -11.28
C HIS A 125 -1.49 -7.09 -11.34
N GLY A 126 -1.17 -7.71 -10.20
CA GLY A 126 0.13 -8.39 -10.03
C GLY A 126 1.29 -7.38 -10.05
N LYS A 127 2.29 -7.64 -10.90
CA LYS A 127 3.47 -6.81 -11.18
C LYS A 127 3.21 -5.77 -12.27
N ALA A 128 2.20 -5.96 -13.09
CA ALA A 128 1.87 -5.03 -14.16
C ALA A 128 1.26 -3.76 -13.56
N VAL A 129 1.95 -2.63 -13.69
CA VAL A 129 1.48 -1.31 -13.27
C VAL A 129 1.11 -0.50 -14.50
N LYS A 130 -0.10 0.07 -14.50
CA LYS A 130 -0.57 0.98 -15.55
C LYS A 130 -1.28 2.18 -14.96
N GLU A 131 -1.27 3.26 -15.71
CA GLU A 131 -1.89 4.53 -15.32
C GLU A 131 -3.29 4.61 -15.93
N PHE A 132 -4.28 4.93 -15.10
CA PHE A 132 -5.67 5.04 -15.53
C PHE A 132 -6.27 6.36 -15.06
N PRO A 133 -7.09 7.02 -15.89
CA PRO A 133 -7.89 8.15 -15.41
C PRO A 133 -8.97 7.64 -14.45
N PHE A 134 -9.40 8.48 -13.50
CA PHE A 134 -10.45 8.14 -12.54
C PHE A 134 -11.78 7.77 -13.19
N ILE A 135 -12.03 8.20 -14.44
CA ILE A 135 -13.21 7.78 -15.20
C ILE A 135 -13.24 6.29 -15.52
N ALA A 136 -12.07 5.63 -15.58
CA ALA A 136 -11.98 4.18 -15.78
C ALA A 136 -12.30 3.38 -14.51
N ALA A 137 -12.37 4.03 -13.35
CA ALA A 137 -12.73 3.39 -12.09
C ALA A 137 -14.26 3.20 -12.02
N SER A 138 -14.71 1.96 -12.03
CA SER A 138 -16.12 1.59 -11.92
C SER A 138 -16.63 1.77 -10.49
N SER A 139 -17.85 2.30 -10.36
CA SER A 139 -18.57 2.36 -9.08
C SER A 139 -19.23 1.02 -8.70
N GLY A 140 -19.19 0.01 -9.57
CA GLY A 140 -19.73 -1.32 -9.28
C GLY A 140 -18.90 -2.11 -8.25
N LYS A 141 -19.56 -3.07 -7.60
CA LYS A 141 -18.94 -4.03 -6.68
C LYS A 141 -17.94 -4.94 -7.38
N PHE A 142 -17.01 -5.52 -6.62
CA PHE A 142 -16.15 -6.56 -7.13
C PHE A 142 -16.93 -7.86 -7.30
N THR A 143 -16.50 -8.69 -8.24
CA THR A 143 -17.06 -10.05 -8.40
C THR A 143 -16.06 -11.09 -7.94
N ASP A 144 -16.53 -12.26 -7.50
CA ASP A 144 -15.66 -13.38 -7.11
C ASP A 144 -14.68 -13.77 -8.23
N ASN A 145 -15.14 -13.70 -9.48
CA ASN A 145 -14.30 -13.97 -10.66
C ASN A 145 -13.17 -12.94 -10.85
N GLU A 146 -13.39 -11.68 -10.49
CA GLU A 146 -12.35 -10.65 -10.53
C GLU A 146 -11.32 -10.86 -9.41
N LEU A 147 -11.78 -11.17 -8.20
CA LEU A 147 -10.91 -11.43 -7.06
C LEU A 147 -10.07 -12.70 -7.28
N ASN A 148 -10.69 -13.79 -7.74
CA ASN A 148 -10.00 -15.05 -8.02
C ASN A 148 -8.89 -14.83 -9.06
N ARG A 149 -9.20 -14.16 -10.18
CA ARG A 149 -8.19 -13.81 -11.20
C ARG A 149 -7.05 -12.98 -10.64
N TYR A 150 -7.35 -12.02 -9.75
CA TYR A 150 -6.34 -11.22 -9.09
C TYR A 150 -5.44 -12.09 -8.18
N GLN A 151 -6.02 -12.94 -7.35
CA GLN A 151 -5.29 -13.85 -6.44
C GLN A 151 -4.40 -14.84 -7.19
N VAL A 152 -4.91 -15.44 -8.28
CA VAL A 152 -4.13 -16.33 -9.14
C VAL A 152 -2.95 -15.59 -9.76
N THR A 153 -3.17 -14.39 -10.30
CA THR A 153 -2.10 -13.58 -10.90
C THR A 153 -1.04 -13.20 -9.85
N CYS A 154 -1.47 -12.76 -8.67
CA CYS A 154 -0.54 -12.44 -7.58
C CYS A 154 0.27 -13.66 -7.12
N THR A 155 -0.36 -14.83 -7.00
CA THR A 155 0.32 -16.07 -6.63
C THR A 155 1.35 -16.47 -7.69
N ASN A 156 0.97 -16.46 -8.96
CA ASN A 156 1.87 -16.81 -10.08
C ASN A 156 3.07 -15.87 -10.18
N GLU A 157 2.86 -14.58 -9.87
CA GLU A 157 3.89 -13.56 -9.96
C GLU A 157 4.67 -13.35 -8.66
N ASN A 158 4.41 -14.14 -7.61
CA ASN A 158 4.99 -13.99 -6.26
C ASN A 158 4.77 -12.60 -5.64
N VAL A 159 3.58 -12.03 -5.85
CA VAL A 159 3.14 -10.78 -5.21
C VAL A 159 2.37 -11.12 -3.94
N LYS A 160 2.79 -10.57 -2.81
CA LYS A 160 2.12 -10.75 -1.52
C LYS A 160 0.71 -10.17 -1.56
N LEU A 161 -0.28 -10.99 -1.22
CA LEU A 161 -1.65 -10.55 -0.99
C LEU A 161 -1.75 -9.88 0.39
N PRO A 162 -2.61 -8.86 0.55
CA PRO A 162 -2.78 -8.20 1.84
C PRO A 162 -3.49 -9.12 2.84
N THR A 163 -3.17 -8.93 4.12
CA THR A 163 -3.90 -9.57 5.22
C THR A 163 -5.17 -8.79 5.53
N LYS A 164 -6.11 -9.44 6.21
CA LYS A 164 -7.33 -8.77 6.69
C LYS A 164 -7.03 -7.57 7.61
N ALA A 165 -6.03 -7.70 8.48
CA ALA A 165 -5.60 -6.62 9.37
C ALA A 165 -5.15 -5.38 8.59
N TYR A 166 -4.33 -5.56 7.55
CA TYR A 166 -3.89 -4.47 6.68
C TYR A 166 -5.07 -3.74 6.02
N LEU A 167 -6.09 -4.47 5.59
CA LEU A 167 -7.29 -3.85 5.02
C LEU A 167 -8.12 -3.11 6.07
N ALA A 168 -8.16 -3.59 7.31
CA ALA A 168 -8.80 -2.90 8.42
C ALA A 168 -8.11 -1.56 8.71
N ASP A 169 -6.79 -1.55 8.80
CA ASP A 169 -6.01 -0.32 9.00
C ASP A 169 -6.27 0.69 7.87
N LYS A 170 -6.37 0.20 6.61
CA LYS A 170 -6.73 1.05 5.46
C LYS A 170 -8.13 1.63 5.54
N ILE A 171 -9.09 0.93 6.11
CA ILE A 171 -10.44 1.48 6.32
C ILE A 171 -10.37 2.66 7.30
N ASP A 172 -9.56 2.57 8.35
CA ASP A 172 -9.39 3.64 9.31
C ASP A 172 -8.68 4.86 8.69
N GLU A 173 -7.66 4.65 7.85
CA GLU A 173 -7.03 5.72 7.07
C GLU A 173 -8.03 6.44 6.15
N ILE A 174 -8.90 5.70 5.44
CA ILE A 174 -9.95 6.26 4.59
C ILE A 174 -10.95 7.07 5.43
N ASN A 175 -11.38 6.54 6.57
CA ASN A 175 -12.31 7.22 7.47
C ASN A 175 -11.71 8.52 8.02
N ASN A 176 -10.42 8.51 8.35
CA ASN A 176 -9.71 9.71 8.79
C ASN A 176 -9.63 10.77 7.67
N LEU A 177 -9.43 10.33 6.42
CA LEU A 177 -9.42 11.22 5.26
C LEU A 177 -10.80 11.85 5.01
N ILE A 178 -11.88 11.07 5.13
CA ILE A 178 -13.26 11.55 4.93
C ILE A 178 -13.66 12.53 6.05
N ASN A 179 -13.27 12.23 7.29
CA ASN A 179 -13.58 13.05 8.46
C ASN A 179 -12.55 14.17 8.71
N HIS A 180 -11.64 14.41 7.77
CA HIS A 180 -10.61 15.43 7.89
C HIS A 180 -11.23 16.81 8.14
N LYS A 181 -10.76 17.48 9.19
CA LYS A 181 -11.20 18.84 9.54
C LYS A 181 -10.40 19.84 8.72
N TRP A 182 -11.07 20.38 7.71
CA TRP A 182 -10.50 21.36 6.80
C TRP A 182 -10.10 22.64 7.53
N THR A 183 -8.86 23.06 7.32
CA THR A 183 -8.41 24.38 7.76
C THR A 183 -8.78 25.44 6.70
N SER A 184 -8.85 26.71 7.12
CA SER A 184 -9.14 27.84 6.21
C SER A 184 -8.14 27.94 5.05
N GLU A 185 -6.89 27.55 5.27
CA GLU A 185 -5.83 27.54 4.26
C GLU A 185 -6.05 26.43 3.23
N GLU A 186 -6.40 25.23 3.69
CA GLU A 186 -6.70 24.08 2.81
C GLU A 186 -7.94 24.32 1.94
N ILE A 187 -8.97 24.99 2.47
CA ILE A 187 -10.16 25.36 1.71
C ILE A 187 -9.79 26.32 0.57
N LYS A 188 -8.95 27.33 0.86
CA LYS A 188 -8.45 28.27 -0.16
C LYS A 188 -7.61 27.55 -1.20
N ALA A 189 -6.70 26.66 -0.78
CA ALA A 189 -5.87 25.87 -1.69
C ALA A 189 -6.71 24.96 -2.60
N ARG A 190 -7.73 24.29 -2.05
CA ARG A 190 -8.68 23.46 -2.81
C ARG A 190 -9.44 24.29 -3.86
N LEU A 191 -9.94 25.46 -3.47
CA LEU A 191 -10.67 26.34 -4.38
C LEU A 191 -9.76 26.87 -5.50
N ALA A 192 -8.53 27.28 -5.15
CA ALA A 192 -7.52 27.73 -6.11
C ALA A 192 -7.19 26.63 -7.12
N LYS A 193 -6.91 25.40 -6.65
CA LYS A 193 -6.59 24.26 -7.52
C LYS A 193 -7.77 23.89 -8.43
N ARG A 194 -9.00 23.89 -7.91
CA ARG A 194 -10.20 23.64 -8.71
C ARG A 194 -10.40 24.70 -9.80
N ASN A 195 -10.16 25.97 -9.48
CA ASN A 195 -10.30 27.06 -10.43
C ASN A 195 -9.20 27.04 -11.49
N GLU A 196 -7.96 26.75 -11.11
CA GLU A 196 -6.84 26.60 -12.05
C GLU A 196 -7.08 25.47 -13.06
N LEU A 197 -7.54 24.31 -12.58
CA LEU A 197 -7.83 23.16 -13.45
C LEU A 197 -8.99 23.46 -14.41
N LYS A 198 -10.04 24.15 -13.94
CA LYS A 198 -11.11 24.63 -14.81
C LYS A 198 -10.57 25.56 -15.89
N ARG A 199 -9.71 26.53 -15.52
CA ARG A 199 -9.06 27.46 -16.45
C ARG A 199 -8.27 26.72 -17.53
N ARG A 200 -7.43 25.75 -17.14
CA ARG A 200 -6.61 24.94 -18.06
C ARG A 200 -7.43 24.01 -18.97
N PHE A 201 -8.64 23.65 -18.56
CA PHE A 201 -9.54 22.79 -19.34
C PHE A 201 -10.42 23.57 -20.32
N ASP A 202 -10.65 24.87 -20.05
CA ASP A 202 -11.48 25.71 -20.90
C ASP A 202 -10.89 25.80 -22.33
N PRO A 203 -11.63 25.38 -23.38
CA PRO A 203 -11.12 25.35 -24.76
C PRO A 203 -10.60 26.72 -25.23
N ALA A 204 -11.22 27.80 -24.76
CA ALA A 204 -10.86 29.18 -25.11
C ALA A 204 -9.48 29.61 -24.56
N GLU A 205 -9.03 29.07 -23.41
CA GLU A 205 -7.69 29.36 -22.88
C GLU A 205 -6.62 28.48 -23.51
N ARG A 206 -6.92 27.22 -23.83
CA ARG A 206 -5.99 26.37 -24.61
C ARG A 206 -5.65 26.99 -25.96
N GLU A 207 -6.63 27.58 -26.63
CA GLU A 207 -6.42 28.29 -27.90
C GLU A 207 -5.64 29.60 -27.71
N ARG A 208 -5.83 30.32 -26.59
CA ARG A 208 -5.06 31.53 -26.26
C ARG A 208 -3.60 31.26 -25.94
N VAL A 209 -3.31 30.23 -25.14
CA VAL A 209 -1.94 29.84 -24.77
C VAL A 209 -1.22 29.24 -25.98
N GLY A 210 -1.93 28.47 -26.83
CA GLY A 210 -1.38 27.97 -28.08
C GLY A 210 -1.11 29.05 -29.14
N LYS A 211 -1.75 30.22 -29.05
CA LYS A 211 -1.48 31.39 -29.91
C LYS A 211 -0.39 32.33 -29.37
N LEU A 212 0.08 32.10 -28.13
CA LEU A 212 1.11 32.92 -27.48
C LEU A 212 2.51 32.27 -27.51
N LEU A 213 2.60 31.02 -28.01
CA LEU A 213 3.81 30.30 -28.34
C LEU A 213 4.03 30.32 -29.85
#